data_AF-A0A549SNT2-F1
#
_entry.id   AF-A0A549SNT2-F1
#
_cell.length_a   1.000
_cell.length_b   1.000
_cell.length_c   1.000
_cell.angle_alpha   90.00
_cell.angle_beta   90.00
_cell.angle_gamma   90.00
#
_symmetry.space_group_name_H-M   'P 1'
#
loop_
_entity.id
_entity.type
_entity.pdbx_description
1 polymer ?
#
loop_
_entity_poly.entity_id
_entity_poly.type
_entity_poly.pdbx_seq_one_letter_code
_entity_poly.pdbx_strand_id
1 'polypeptide(L)'
;MKTVAFFNNKGGVGKTSLVFHLAWMLNEMGYKVVVCDLDPQANVTTFFLGEDRAARLLETGHGVRTIYQAFLPLLEGLGDLAEVDAEIMTEGLTLIPGDLALSGAESELSTQWGNCLSSEEPTKKKAFRTICGFHRAIAAVARKQNATIALIDVGPNLGPLNRAALVASDHVVIPLGSDAFSLQGLKNVGKTLTTWREDWSEKKKRVPQGLGFEAPEGAMEPIGYVISRFSMRSGRPARAYLNWAAEMPAAYRQYVLGQVDVSCRDPHQDPNCFAELKDYRSLMPMAQDAMKPIFDLRAADGAIGAHQAGVIEARKNFRALADKIIDRLRL
;
A
#
# COMPACT_ATOMS: atom_id res chain seq x y z
N MET A 1 -16.23 2.11 -2.62
CA MET A 1 -15.00 1.78 -1.87
C MET A 1 -13.88 2.69 -2.35
N LYS A 2 -13.01 3.17 -1.46
CA LYS A 2 -11.78 3.88 -1.81
C LYS A 2 -10.58 2.93 -1.80
N THR A 3 -9.67 3.02 -2.77
CA THR A 3 -8.42 2.25 -2.76
C THR A 3 -7.22 3.17 -2.49
N VAL A 4 -6.33 2.75 -1.60
CA VAL A 4 -5.16 3.54 -1.16
C VAL A 4 -3.91 2.67 -1.22
N ALA A 5 -2.97 3.01 -2.09
CA ALA A 5 -1.66 2.37 -2.15
C ALA A 5 -0.63 3.12 -1.32
N PHE A 6 0.26 2.37 -0.66
CA PHE A 6 1.36 2.93 0.13
C PHE A 6 2.67 2.76 -0.63
N PHE A 7 3.12 3.81 -1.32
CA PHE A 7 4.19 3.69 -2.31
C PHE A 7 5.39 4.58 -2.02
N ASN A 8 6.58 3.99 -2.08
CA ASN A 8 7.85 4.69 -2.15
C ASN A 8 8.89 3.77 -2.79
N ASN A 9 9.74 4.33 -3.66
CA ASN A 9 10.83 3.60 -4.30
C ASN A 9 12.02 3.25 -3.38
N LYS A 10 11.94 3.62 -2.09
CA LYS A 10 12.91 3.27 -1.05
C LYS A 10 12.39 2.11 -0.18
N GLY A 11 13.22 1.08 -0.01
CA GLY A 11 12.99 0.01 0.97
C GLY A 11 13.15 0.50 2.42
N GLY A 12 12.48 -0.17 3.36
CA GLY A 12 12.68 0.11 4.79
C GLY A 12 12.13 1.45 5.31
N VAL A 13 11.26 2.15 4.56
CA VAL A 13 10.60 3.39 5.03
C VAL A 13 9.35 3.15 5.89
N GLY A 14 9.05 1.89 6.20
CA GLY A 14 7.93 1.50 7.07
C GLY A 14 6.58 1.33 6.37
N LYS A 15 6.55 1.08 5.04
CA LYS A 15 5.32 0.90 4.24
C LYS A 15 4.43 -0.22 4.80
N THR A 16 4.95 -1.44 4.84
CA THR A 16 4.27 -2.63 5.36
C THR A 16 3.77 -2.43 6.79
N SER A 17 4.62 -1.92 7.69
CA SER A 17 4.24 -1.65 9.08
C SER A 17 3.13 -0.60 9.18
N LEU A 18 3.19 0.45 8.34
CA LEU A 18 2.16 1.47 8.26
C LEU A 18 0.82 0.90 7.80
N VAL A 19 0.81 0.07 6.74
CA VAL A 19 -0.40 -0.60 6.24
C VAL A 19 -1.02 -1.47 7.33
N PHE A 20 -0.22 -2.32 7.98
CA PHE A 20 -0.71 -3.22 9.03
C PHE A 20 -1.39 -2.46 10.18
N HIS A 21 -0.69 -1.49 10.77
CA HIS A 21 -1.21 -0.75 11.92
C HIS A 21 -2.40 0.15 11.56
N LEU A 22 -2.37 0.76 10.37
CA LEU A 22 -3.48 1.57 9.89
C LEU A 22 -4.73 0.72 9.63
N ALA A 23 -4.58 -0.48 9.08
CA ALA A 23 -5.70 -1.38 8.84
C ALA A 23 -6.45 -1.72 10.14
N TRP A 24 -5.69 -2.08 11.20
CA TRP A 24 -6.27 -2.32 12.52
C TRP A 24 -6.94 -1.08 13.10
N MET A 25 -6.30 0.08 13.02
CA MET A 25 -6.87 1.34 13.54
C MET A 25 -8.17 1.73 12.81
N LEU A 26 -8.20 1.61 11.48
CA LEU A 26 -9.40 1.87 10.69
C LEU A 26 -10.54 0.90 11.04
N ASN A 27 -10.21 -0.38 11.27
CA ASN A 27 -11.20 -1.36 11.72
C ASN A 27 -11.73 -1.04 13.12
N GLU A 28 -10.87 -0.67 14.09
CA GLU A 28 -11.29 -0.20 15.41
C GLU A 28 -12.18 1.05 15.34
N MET A 29 -12.00 1.90 14.33
CA MET A 29 -12.83 3.08 14.05
C MET A 29 -14.16 2.74 13.36
N GLY A 30 -14.43 1.46 13.08
CA GLY A 30 -15.68 0.98 12.48
C GLY A 30 -15.67 0.91 10.94
N TYR A 31 -14.53 1.16 10.29
CA TYR A 31 -14.43 0.98 8.84
C TYR A 31 -14.26 -0.49 8.46
N LYS A 32 -14.84 -0.87 7.33
CA LYS A 32 -14.65 -2.19 6.74
C LYS A 32 -13.47 -2.13 5.77
N VAL A 33 -12.39 -2.81 6.13
CA VAL A 33 -11.07 -2.69 5.51
C VAL A 33 -10.70 -3.99 4.80
N VAL A 34 -10.24 -3.86 3.57
CA VAL A 34 -9.49 -4.91 2.86
C VAL A 34 -8.03 -4.51 2.80
N VAL A 35 -7.11 -5.40 3.14
CA VAL A 35 -5.68 -5.23 2.90
C VAL A 35 -5.29 -6.15 1.76
N CYS A 36 -4.55 -5.67 0.77
CA CYS A 36 -4.00 -6.49 -0.30
C CYS A 36 -2.48 -6.34 -0.33
N ASP A 37 -1.81 -7.48 -0.22
CA ASP A 37 -0.35 -7.55 -0.27
C ASP A 37 0.13 -7.81 -1.70
N LEU A 38 0.65 -6.77 -2.34
CA LEU A 38 1.21 -6.82 -3.69
C LEU A 38 2.74 -6.65 -3.67
N ASP A 39 3.39 -6.68 -2.50
CA ASP A 39 4.84 -6.83 -2.41
C ASP A 39 5.18 -8.34 -2.50
N PRO A 40 5.99 -8.79 -3.47
CA PRO A 40 6.43 -10.18 -3.52
C PRO A 40 7.06 -10.67 -2.22
N GLN A 41 7.64 -9.79 -1.39
CA GLN A 41 8.18 -10.22 -0.08
C GLN A 41 7.10 -10.69 0.91
N ALA A 42 5.81 -10.43 0.63
CA ALA A 42 4.67 -10.85 1.42
C ALA A 42 4.74 -10.47 2.91
N ASN A 43 5.44 -9.38 3.23
CA ASN A 43 5.75 -9.02 4.61
C ASN A 43 4.50 -8.67 5.42
N VAL A 44 3.50 -8.01 4.81
CA VAL A 44 2.27 -7.65 5.53
C VAL A 44 1.43 -8.91 5.76
N THR A 45 1.43 -9.85 4.81
CA THR A 45 0.82 -11.17 4.97
C THR A 45 1.40 -11.91 6.17
N THR A 46 2.73 -12.01 6.26
CA THR A 46 3.40 -12.65 7.40
C THR A 46 3.10 -11.93 8.72
N PHE A 47 2.98 -10.61 8.71
CA PHE A 47 2.62 -9.83 9.90
C PHE A 47 1.23 -10.15 10.44
N PHE A 48 0.26 -10.38 9.56
CA PHE A 48 -1.11 -10.72 9.94
C PHE A 48 -1.29 -12.17 10.36
N LEU A 49 -0.55 -13.09 9.73
CA LEU A 49 -0.82 -14.53 9.83
C LEU A 49 0.22 -15.30 10.66
N GLY A 50 1.43 -14.76 10.76
CA GLY A 50 2.62 -15.51 11.18
C GLY A 50 3.16 -16.38 10.04
N GLU A 51 4.45 -16.75 10.14
CA GLU A 51 5.16 -17.52 9.11
C GLU A 51 4.50 -18.87 8.81
N ASP A 52 4.13 -19.64 9.85
CA ASP A 52 3.56 -20.99 9.69
C ASP A 52 2.20 -20.98 8.98
N ARG A 53 1.34 -19.99 9.26
CA ARG A 53 0.04 -19.88 8.58
C ARG A 53 0.21 -19.32 7.18
N ALA A 54 1.08 -18.34 6.98
CA ALA A 54 1.38 -17.80 5.66
C ALA A 54 1.94 -18.88 4.73
N ALA A 55 2.87 -19.72 5.20
CA ALA A 55 3.44 -20.83 4.43
C ALA A 55 2.38 -21.84 3.99
N ARG A 56 1.43 -22.19 4.87
CA ARG A 56 0.32 -23.11 4.56
C ARG A 56 -0.60 -22.59 3.45
N LEU A 57 -0.70 -21.28 3.24
CA LEU A 57 -1.50 -20.73 2.14
C LEU A 57 -0.89 -20.98 0.75
N LEU A 58 0.41 -21.26 0.70
CA LEU A 58 1.14 -21.56 -0.54
C LEU A 58 1.05 -23.04 -0.92
N GLU A 59 0.61 -23.91 0.00
CA GLU A 59 0.50 -25.34 -0.23
C GLU A 59 -0.59 -25.66 -1.27
N THR A 60 -0.32 -26.65 -2.11
CA THR A 60 -1.27 -27.09 -3.14
C THR A 60 -2.46 -27.82 -2.50
N GLY A 61 -3.65 -27.67 -3.10
CA GLY A 61 -4.88 -28.34 -2.64
C GLY A 61 -5.76 -27.52 -1.69
N HIS A 62 -5.33 -26.33 -1.26
CA HIS A 62 -6.12 -25.43 -0.40
C HIS A 62 -6.98 -24.41 -1.17
N GLY A 63 -7.14 -24.59 -2.49
CA GLY A 63 -7.83 -23.62 -3.34
C GLY A 63 -6.97 -22.38 -3.62
N VAL A 64 -7.62 -21.30 -4.04
CA VAL A 64 -6.96 -20.03 -4.38
C VAL A 64 -6.92 -19.14 -3.13
N ARG A 65 -5.79 -19.13 -2.43
CA ARG A 65 -5.56 -18.37 -1.18
C ARG A 65 -4.81 -17.07 -1.40
N THR A 66 -3.89 -17.01 -2.36
CA THR A 66 -3.04 -15.82 -2.59
C THR A 66 -3.50 -15.03 -3.81
N ILE A 67 -3.13 -13.75 -3.84
CA ILE A 67 -3.37 -12.90 -5.00
C ILE A 67 -2.66 -13.42 -6.26
N TYR A 68 -1.49 -14.05 -6.12
CA TYR A 68 -0.79 -14.67 -7.25
C TYR A 68 -1.56 -15.86 -7.80
N GLN A 69 -2.04 -16.75 -6.92
CA GLN A 69 -2.83 -17.91 -7.34
C GLN A 69 -4.10 -17.50 -8.10
N ALA A 70 -4.74 -16.39 -7.71
CA ALA A 70 -5.88 -15.85 -8.46
C ALA A 70 -5.49 -15.32 -9.84
N PHE A 71 -4.27 -14.83 -9.96
CA PHE A 71 -3.71 -14.24 -11.17
C PHE A 71 -3.19 -15.30 -12.16
N LEU A 72 -2.81 -16.49 -11.69
CA LEU A 72 -2.25 -17.57 -12.51
C LEU A 72 -3.02 -17.86 -13.80
N PRO A 73 -4.37 -18.00 -13.82
CA PRO A 73 -5.10 -18.26 -15.06
C PRO A 73 -4.91 -17.19 -16.14
N LEU A 74 -4.72 -15.92 -15.72
CA LEU A 74 -4.43 -14.80 -16.64
C LEU A 74 -3.01 -14.88 -17.18
N LEU A 75 -2.04 -15.26 -16.34
CA LEU A 75 -0.63 -15.37 -16.70
C LEU A 75 -0.39 -16.52 -17.68
N GLU A 76 -1.00 -17.68 -17.40
CA GLU A 76 -0.81 -18.92 -18.17
C GLU A 76 -1.76 -19.01 -19.38
N GLY A 77 -2.69 -18.06 -19.52
CA GLY A 77 -3.69 -18.07 -20.59
C GLY A 77 -4.73 -19.19 -20.46
N LEU A 78 -4.89 -19.74 -19.25
CA LEU A 78 -5.84 -20.81 -18.95
C LEU A 78 -7.28 -20.30 -18.73
N GLY A 79 -7.46 -18.99 -18.53
CA GLY A 79 -8.78 -18.42 -18.31
C GLY A 79 -8.75 -16.98 -17.83
N ASP A 80 -9.79 -16.63 -17.08
CA ASP A 80 -9.90 -15.33 -16.41
C ASP A 80 -9.50 -15.44 -14.93
N LEU A 81 -9.40 -14.29 -14.26
CA LEU A 81 -9.04 -14.18 -12.85
C LEU A 81 -9.86 -15.14 -11.97
N ALA A 82 -9.19 -15.96 -11.16
CA ALA A 82 -9.89 -16.80 -10.19
C ALA A 82 -10.29 -16.01 -8.94
N GLU A 83 -11.32 -16.48 -8.22
CA GLU A 83 -11.73 -15.87 -6.96
C GLU A 83 -10.73 -16.21 -5.84
N VAL A 84 -10.23 -15.20 -5.14
CA VAL A 84 -9.40 -15.40 -3.94
C VAL A 84 -10.29 -15.66 -2.73
N ASP A 85 -10.05 -16.77 -2.04
CA ASP A 85 -10.60 -16.99 -0.69
C ASP A 85 -9.75 -16.25 0.34
N ALA A 86 -10.06 -14.97 0.51
CA ALA A 86 -9.32 -14.04 1.36
C ALA A 86 -9.45 -14.38 2.86
N GLU A 87 -8.42 -14.05 3.63
CA GLU A 87 -8.34 -14.35 5.05
C GLU A 87 -9.11 -13.30 5.88
N ILE A 88 -10.14 -13.73 6.60
CA ILE A 88 -10.86 -12.86 7.55
C ILE A 88 -10.06 -12.79 8.85
N MET A 89 -9.54 -11.61 9.19
CA MET A 89 -8.75 -11.40 10.42
C MET A 89 -9.65 -11.21 11.63
N THR A 90 -10.67 -10.36 11.44
CA THR A 90 -11.75 -10.10 12.38
C THR A 90 -12.94 -9.54 11.60
N GLU A 91 -14.06 -9.31 12.27
CA GLU A 91 -15.22 -8.67 11.64
C GLU A 91 -14.83 -7.30 11.05
N GLY A 92 -15.03 -7.15 9.73
CA GLY A 92 -14.71 -5.92 9.01
C GLY A 92 -13.23 -5.72 8.66
N LEU A 93 -12.33 -6.69 8.92
CA LEU A 93 -10.94 -6.64 8.45
C LEU A 93 -10.57 -7.93 7.71
N THR A 94 -10.26 -7.79 6.43
CA THR A 94 -9.94 -8.92 5.54
C THR A 94 -8.60 -8.69 4.86
N LEU A 95 -7.79 -9.74 4.77
CA LEU A 95 -6.50 -9.76 4.09
C LEU A 95 -6.60 -10.58 2.80
N ILE A 96 -6.13 -10.02 1.70
CA ILE A 96 -5.79 -10.73 0.46
C ILE A 96 -4.28 -11.03 0.53
N PRO A 97 -3.90 -12.29 0.80
CA PRO A 97 -2.51 -12.69 1.01
C PRO A 97 -1.64 -12.49 -0.24
N GLY A 98 -0.40 -12.08 0.01
CA GLY A 98 0.67 -11.95 -0.97
C GLY A 98 1.39 -13.28 -1.22
N ASP A 99 2.31 -13.28 -2.18
CA ASP A 99 3.03 -14.47 -2.61
C ASP A 99 4.39 -14.09 -3.21
N LEU A 100 5.45 -14.82 -2.84
CA LEU A 100 6.79 -14.66 -3.41
C LEU A 100 6.81 -14.84 -4.94
N ALA A 101 5.93 -15.69 -5.45
CA ALA A 101 5.81 -15.96 -6.88
C ALA A 101 5.21 -14.79 -7.68
N LEU A 102 4.68 -13.73 -7.03
CA LEU A 102 4.25 -12.50 -7.72
C LEU A 102 5.37 -11.87 -8.55
N SER A 103 6.62 -12.04 -8.15
CA SER A 103 7.79 -11.60 -8.93
C SER A 103 7.80 -12.15 -10.36
N GLY A 104 7.27 -13.37 -10.57
CA GLY A 104 7.14 -14.00 -11.89
C GLY A 104 6.12 -13.32 -12.80
N ALA A 105 5.19 -12.51 -12.25
CA ALA A 105 4.19 -11.80 -13.03
C ALA A 105 4.75 -10.55 -13.74
N GLU A 106 5.95 -10.08 -13.39
CA GLU A 106 6.49 -8.81 -13.93
C GLU A 106 6.64 -8.83 -15.46
N SER A 107 7.12 -9.93 -16.03
CA SER A 107 7.34 -10.05 -17.47
C SER A 107 6.01 -9.98 -18.25
N GLU A 108 4.99 -10.71 -17.76
CA GLU A 108 3.66 -10.71 -18.37
C GLU A 108 2.99 -9.34 -18.21
N LEU A 109 3.06 -8.72 -17.02
CA LEU A 109 2.53 -7.37 -16.80
C LEU A 109 3.23 -6.32 -17.66
N SER A 110 4.53 -6.48 -17.93
CA SER A 110 5.26 -5.61 -18.85
C SER A 110 4.76 -5.77 -20.28
N THR A 111 4.62 -7.01 -20.73
CA THR A 111 4.14 -7.37 -22.08
C THR A 111 2.71 -6.88 -22.30
N GLN A 112 1.82 -7.17 -21.36
CA GLN A 112 0.42 -6.80 -21.45
C GLN A 112 0.20 -5.28 -21.39
N TRP A 113 1.05 -4.53 -20.70
CA TRP A 113 0.98 -3.07 -20.72
C TRP A 113 1.12 -2.49 -22.13
N GLY A 114 2.04 -3.03 -22.94
CA GLY A 114 2.19 -2.64 -24.34
C GLY A 114 0.99 -3.08 -25.18
N ASN A 115 0.53 -4.30 -24.96
CA ASN A 115 -0.60 -4.90 -25.69
C ASN A 115 -1.93 -4.18 -25.50
N CYS A 116 -2.09 -3.34 -24.46
CA CYS A 116 -3.25 -2.46 -24.31
C CYS A 116 -3.43 -1.51 -25.52
N LEU A 117 -2.38 -1.26 -26.30
CA LEU A 117 -2.42 -0.43 -27.51
C LEU A 117 -2.50 -1.25 -28.81
N SER A 118 -2.56 -2.58 -28.71
CA SER A 118 -2.63 -3.47 -29.87
C SER A 118 -3.86 -3.17 -30.73
N SER A 119 -3.72 -3.30 -32.05
CA SER A 119 -4.85 -3.26 -32.99
C SER A 119 -5.66 -4.55 -32.95
N GLU A 120 -5.07 -5.66 -32.53
CA GLU A 120 -5.73 -6.96 -32.42
C GLU A 120 -6.60 -7.01 -31.16
N GLU A 121 -7.91 -7.14 -31.37
CA GLU A 121 -8.90 -7.11 -30.30
C GLU A 121 -8.73 -8.23 -29.24
N PRO A 122 -8.43 -9.50 -29.59
CA PRO A 122 -8.18 -10.55 -28.58
C PRO A 122 -6.97 -10.24 -27.69
N THR A 123 -5.86 -9.79 -28.30
CA THR A 123 -4.62 -9.40 -27.63
C THR A 123 -4.87 -8.24 -26.67
N LYS A 124 -5.60 -7.21 -27.12
CA LYS A 124 -6.00 -6.08 -26.30
C LYS A 124 -6.91 -6.49 -25.13
N LYS A 125 -7.88 -7.38 -25.36
CA LYS A 125 -8.77 -7.90 -24.30
C LYS A 125 -7.99 -8.65 -23.23
N LYS A 126 -7.04 -9.52 -23.62
CA LYS A 126 -6.13 -10.18 -22.66
C LYS A 126 -5.36 -9.13 -21.86
N ALA A 127 -4.79 -8.13 -22.55
CA ALA A 127 -4.01 -7.09 -21.92
C ALA A 127 -4.76 -6.33 -20.82
N PHE A 128 -5.97 -5.85 -21.10
CA PHE A 128 -6.79 -5.16 -20.09
C PHE A 128 -7.21 -6.09 -18.95
N ARG A 129 -7.54 -7.36 -19.23
CA ARG A 129 -7.86 -8.35 -18.19
C ARG A 129 -6.71 -8.55 -17.22
N THR A 130 -5.49 -8.66 -17.75
CA THR A 130 -4.28 -8.82 -16.93
C THR A 130 -3.94 -7.55 -16.17
N ILE A 131 -3.83 -6.39 -16.83
CA ILE A 131 -3.45 -5.13 -16.16
C ILE A 131 -4.48 -4.72 -15.08
N CYS A 132 -5.77 -4.98 -15.31
CA CYS A 132 -6.81 -4.68 -14.33
C CYS A 132 -7.02 -5.79 -13.29
N GLY A 133 -6.27 -6.90 -13.34
CA GLY A 133 -6.58 -8.08 -12.53
C GLY A 133 -6.46 -7.82 -11.02
N PHE A 134 -5.49 -7.02 -10.56
CA PHE A 134 -5.40 -6.64 -9.13
C PHE A 134 -6.61 -5.82 -8.68
N HIS A 135 -7.04 -4.84 -9.50
CA HIS A 135 -8.25 -4.06 -9.23
C HIS A 135 -9.47 -4.97 -9.11
N ARG A 136 -9.61 -5.93 -10.03
CA ARG A 136 -10.74 -6.87 -10.06
C ARG A 136 -10.74 -7.80 -8.85
N ALA A 137 -9.57 -8.31 -8.43
CA ALA A 137 -9.43 -9.13 -7.23
C ALA A 137 -9.84 -8.36 -5.97
N ILE A 138 -9.28 -7.17 -5.79
CA ILE A 138 -9.57 -6.31 -4.64
C ILE A 138 -11.06 -5.93 -4.62
N ALA A 139 -11.63 -5.54 -5.76
CA ALA A 139 -13.04 -5.17 -5.87
C ALA A 139 -13.98 -6.36 -5.60
N ALA A 140 -13.62 -7.57 -6.00
CA ALA A 140 -14.40 -8.77 -5.71
C ALA A 140 -14.46 -9.06 -4.21
N VAL A 141 -13.30 -9.10 -3.54
CA VAL A 141 -13.21 -9.31 -2.08
C VAL A 141 -13.91 -8.18 -1.33
N ALA A 142 -13.67 -6.93 -1.72
CA ALA A 142 -14.31 -5.78 -1.11
C ALA A 142 -15.84 -5.81 -1.19
N ARG A 143 -16.42 -6.22 -2.33
CA ARG A 143 -17.87 -6.39 -2.46
C ARG A 143 -18.39 -7.47 -1.53
N LYS A 144 -17.72 -8.63 -1.47
CA LYS A 144 -18.09 -9.75 -0.58
C LYS A 144 -18.08 -9.35 0.90
N GLN A 145 -17.11 -8.51 1.29
CA GLN A 145 -16.92 -8.07 2.67
C GLN A 145 -17.59 -6.72 2.99
N ASN A 146 -18.29 -6.11 2.03
CA ASN A 146 -18.86 -4.75 2.13
C ASN A 146 -17.82 -3.70 2.57
N ALA A 147 -16.58 -3.80 2.06
CA ALA A 147 -15.49 -2.93 2.45
C ALA A 147 -15.67 -1.49 1.94
N THR A 148 -15.41 -0.53 2.81
CA THR A 148 -15.44 0.90 2.49
C THR A 148 -14.09 1.38 1.97
N ILE A 149 -13.00 0.75 2.41
CA ILE A 149 -11.63 1.08 2.04
C ILE A 149 -10.78 -0.18 1.79
N ALA A 150 -9.90 -0.09 0.79
CA ALA A 150 -8.85 -1.08 0.56
C ALA A 150 -7.47 -0.42 0.67
N LEU A 151 -6.58 -1.02 1.46
CA LEU A 151 -5.18 -0.63 1.60
C LEU A 151 -4.31 -1.60 0.78
N ILE A 152 -3.42 -1.06 -0.04
CA ILE A 152 -2.56 -1.84 -0.94
C ILE A 152 -1.11 -1.65 -0.51
N ASP A 153 -0.48 -2.72 -0.02
CA ASP A 153 0.96 -2.75 0.24
C ASP A 153 1.70 -3.11 -1.05
N VAL A 154 2.77 -2.39 -1.37
CA VAL A 154 3.53 -2.55 -2.60
C VAL A 154 5.02 -2.51 -2.31
N GLY A 155 5.80 -3.24 -3.12
CA GLY A 155 7.24 -3.27 -3.01
C GLY A 155 7.91 -1.92 -3.34
N PRO A 156 9.23 -1.79 -3.17
CA PRO A 156 9.95 -0.56 -3.49
C PRO A 156 10.26 -0.37 -4.98
N ASN A 157 9.93 -1.33 -5.85
CA ASN A 157 10.37 -1.31 -7.24
C ASN A 157 9.54 -0.35 -8.11
N LEU A 158 10.17 0.39 -9.02
CA LEU A 158 9.46 1.18 -10.03
C LEU A 158 9.18 0.34 -11.29
N GLY A 159 8.57 -0.83 -11.09
CA GLY A 159 8.42 -1.87 -12.12
C GLY A 159 6.97 -2.14 -12.56
N PRO A 160 6.78 -3.09 -13.50
CA PRO A 160 5.47 -3.45 -14.05
C PRO A 160 4.45 -3.91 -13.00
N LEU A 161 4.90 -4.64 -11.97
CA LEU A 161 4.05 -5.10 -10.87
C LEU A 161 3.42 -3.92 -10.12
N ASN A 162 4.26 -3.01 -9.63
CA ASN A 162 3.80 -1.82 -8.93
C ASN A 162 3.02 -0.87 -9.84
N ARG A 163 3.31 -0.83 -11.14
CA ARG A 163 2.48 -0.08 -12.10
C ARG A 163 1.05 -0.62 -12.14
N ALA A 164 0.88 -1.94 -12.24
CA ALA A 164 -0.46 -2.54 -12.21
C ALA A 164 -1.15 -2.37 -10.85
N ALA A 165 -0.41 -2.46 -9.74
CA ALA A 165 -0.91 -2.19 -8.40
C ALA A 165 -1.42 -0.75 -8.26
N LEU A 166 -0.68 0.23 -8.78
CA LEU A 166 -1.08 1.63 -8.74
C LEU A 166 -2.24 1.95 -9.69
N VAL A 167 -2.35 1.27 -10.84
CA VAL A 167 -3.55 1.33 -11.69
C VAL A 167 -4.79 0.85 -10.94
N ALA A 168 -4.63 -0.10 -10.01
CA ALA A 168 -5.72 -0.57 -9.16
C ALA A 168 -6.06 0.40 -8.01
N SER A 169 -5.26 1.46 -7.81
CA SER A 169 -5.42 2.44 -6.73
C SER A 169 -5.99 3.77 -7.22
N ASP A 170 -6.94 4.30 -6.45
CA ASP A 170 -7.47 5.64 -6.62
C ASP A 170 -6.53 6.68 -6.01
N HIS A 171 -5.96 6.36 -4.84
CA HIS A 171 -5.13 7.28 -4.06
C HIS A 171 -3.80 6.65 -3.68
N VAL A 172 -2.79 7.49 -3.45
CA VAL A 172 -1.44 7.11 -3.03
C VAL A 172 -1.03 7.90 -1.81
N VAL A 173 -0.63 7.19 -0.76
CA VAL A 173 0.10 7.75 0.38
C VAL A 173 1.58 7.43 0.21
N ILE A 174 2.46 8.39 0.47
CA ILE A 174 3.92 8.23 0.31
C ILE A 174 4.58 8.15 1.70
N PRO A 175 5.00 6.96 2.17
CA PRO A 175 5.78 6.84 3.41
C PRO A 175 7.23 7.24 3.15
N LEU A 176 7.83 8.07 3.99
CA LEU A 176 9.15 8.67 3.79
C LEU A 176 10.05 8.40 5.01
N GLY A 177 11.33 8.16 4.77
CA GLY A 177 12.34 8.28 5.81
C GLY A 177 12.77 9.72 6.00
N SER A 178 13.39 10.03 7.14
CA SER A 178 13.92 11.35 7.44
C SER A 178 15.39 11.49 7.02
N ASP A 179 15.64 11.41 5.73
CA ASP A 179 17.00 11.40 5.16
C ASP A 179 17.03 11.90 3.72
N ALA A 180 18.22 12.27 3.24
CA ALA A 180 18.42 12.82 1.90
C ALA A 180 17.93 11.90 0.77
N PHE A 181 18.02 10.57 0.92
CA PHE A 181 17.54 9.65 -0.10
C PHE A 181 16.01 9.67 -0.21
N SER A 182 15.30 9.97 0.87
CA SER A 182 13.84 10.11 0.84
C SER A 182 13.38 11.34 0.05
N LEU A 183 14.16 12.44 0.06
CA LEU A 183 13.92 13.59 -0.82
C LEU A 183 14.12 13.23 -2.30
N GLN A 184 15.19 12.51 -2.61
CA GLN A 184 15.40 11.99 -3.97
C GLN A 184 14.30 11.00 -4.38
N GLY A 185 13.82 10.20 -3.42
CA GLY A 185 12.69 9.29 -3.59
C GLY A 185 11.42 10.02 -4.01
N LEU A 186 11.07 11.14 -3.38
CA LEU A 186 9.94 11.97 -3.78
C LEU A 186 10.00 12.42 -5.23
N LYS A 187 11.19 12.82 -5.71
CA LYS A 187 11.40 13.22 -7.11
C LYS A 187 11.12 12.06 -8.07
N ASN A 188 11.61 10.87 -7.75
CA ASN A 188 11.40 9.69 -8.58
C ASN A 188 9.93 9.26 -8.56
N VAL A 189 9.32 9.17 -7.38
CA VAL A 189 7.92 8.79 -7.22
C VAL A 189 6.99 9.75 -7.95
N GLY A 190 7.13 11.06 -7.76
CA GLY A 190 6.28 12.05 -8.41
C GLY A 190 6.33 11.99 -9.94
N LYS A 191 7.54 11.86 -10.51
CA LYS A 191 7.72 11.64 -11.95
C LYS A 191 7.03 10.36 -12.41
N THR A 192 7.24 9.25 -11.70
CA THR A 192 6.67 7.95 -12.05
C THR A 192 5.15 7.95 -12.00
N LEU A 193 4.55 8.49 -10.94
CA LEU A 193 3.08 8.60 -10.82
C LEU A 193 2.49 9.40 -11.98
N THR A 194 3.15 10.51 -12.36
CA THR A 194 2.72 11.33 -13.49
C THR A 194 2.77 10.54 -14.80
N THR A 195 3.90 9.93 -15.12
CA THR A 195 4.08 9.15 -16.35
C THR A 195 3.11 7.96 -16.43
N TRP A 196 2.96 7.19 -15.36
CA TRP A 196 2.07 6.01 -15.37
C TRP A 196 0.60 6.38 -15.48
N ARG A 197 0.18 7.49 -14.85
CA ARG A 197 -1.18 8.01 -14.96
C ARG A 197 -1.49 8.53 -16.36
N GLU A 198 -0.58 9.27 -16.98
CA GLU A 198 -0.72 9.74 -18.37
C GLU A 198 -0.82 8.56 -19.33
N ASP A 199 0.10 7.60 -19.22
CA ASP A 199 0.08 6.39 -20.03
C ASP A 199 -1.19 5.55 -19.85
N TRP A 200 -1.70 5.45 -18.61
CA TRP A 200 -2.93 4.73 -18.32
C TRP A 200 -4.15 5.45 -18.91
N SER A 201 -4.21 6.78 -18.78
CA SER A 201 -5.28 7.60 -19.35
C SER A 201 -5.41 7.39 -20.87
N GLU A 202 -4.29 7.35 -21.60
CA GLU A 202 -4.31 7.06 -23.03
C GLU A 202 -4.74 5.63 -23.36
N LYS A 203 -4.32 4.65 -22.55
CA LYS A 203 -4.76 3.25 -22.72
C LYS A 203 -6.25 3.11 -22.43
N LYS A 204 -6.75 3.73 -21.36
CA LYS A 204 -8.16 3.65 -20.94
C LYS A 204 -9.14 4.10 -22.02
N LYS A 205 -8.77 5.10 -22.85
CA LYS A 205 -9.56 5.53 -24.02
C LYS A 205 -9.80 4.42 -25.06
N ARG A 206 -8.99 3.36 -25.04
CA ARG A 206 -9.02 2.24 -25.98
C ARG A 206 -9.52 0.94 -25.36
N VAL A 207 -10.15 1.01 -24.19
CA VAL A 207 -10.74 -0.17 -23.53
C VAL A 207 -11.69 -0.88 -24.50
N PRO A 208 -11.48 -2.19 -24.77
CA PRO A 208 -12.30 -2.94 -25.70
C PRO A 208 -13.71 -3.17 -25.16
N GLN A 209 -14.69 -3.27 -26.07
CA GLN A 209 -16.06 -3.61 -25.69
C GLN A 209 -16.17 -5.08 -25.26
N GLY A 210 -17.07 -5.37 -24.31
CA GLY A 210 -17.35 -6.73 -23.86
C GLY A 210 -16.25 -7.36 -23.00
N LEU A 211 -15.54 -6.55 -22.19
CA LEU A 211 -14.60 -7.07 -21.18
C LEU A 211 -15.28 -7.79 -20.03
N GLY A 212 -16.53 -7.41 -19.71
CA GLY A 212 -17.28 -7.95 -18.56
C GLY A 212 -16.95 -7.28 -17.23
N PHE A 213 -16.16 -6.20 -17.23
CA PHE A 213 -15.86 -5.38 -16.06
C PHE A 213 -15.52 -3.94 -16.47
N GLU A 214 -15.60 -3.01 -15.53
CA GLU A 214 -15.16 -1.62 -15.72
C GLU A 214 -13.67 -1.49 -15.40
N ALA A 215 -12.91 -0.90 -16.32
CA ALA A 215 -11.50 -0.60 -16.07
C ALA A 215 -11.38 0.50 -14.99
N PRO A 216 -10.42 0.39 -14.05
CA PRO A 216 -10.26 1.38 -12.99
C PRO A 216 -9.95 2.77 -13.55
N GLU A 217 -10.30 3.81 -12.79
CA GLU A 217 -9.84 5.17 -13.07
C GLU A 217 -8.31 5.25 -13.08
N GLY A 218 -7.64 4.53 -12.16
CA GLY A 218 -6.19 4.59 -12.04
C GLY A 218 -5.72 6.02 -11.79
N ALA A 219 -6.46 6.75 -10.95
CA ALA A 219 -6.20 8.16 -10.66
C ALA A 219 -4.84 8.36 -9.97
N MET A 220 -4.36 7.34 -9.24
CA MET A 220 -3.07 7.34 -8.55
C MET A 220 -2.84 8.65 -7.77
N GLU A 221 -3.91 9.21 -7.19
CA GLU A 221 -3.91 10.58 -6.67
C GLU A 221 -3.02 10.66 -5.42
N PRO A 222 -1.92 11.43 -5.43
CA PRO A 222 -1.11 11.59 -4.24
C PRO A 222 -1.86 12.41 -3.19
N ILE A 223 -2.32 11.77 -2.11
CA ILE A 223 -3.16 12.41 -1.10
C ILE A 223 -2.39 12.92 0.12
N GLY A 224 -1.16 12.45 0.32
CA GLY A 224 -0.31 12.90 1.42
C GLY A 224 0.90 12.01 1.64
N TYR A 225 1.72 12.39 2.62
CA TYR A 225 2.89 11.65 3.01
C TYR A 225 2.98 11.44 4.52
N VAL A 226 3.73 10.42 4.93
CA VAL A 226 3.99 10.07 6.33
C VAL A 226 5.49 10.02 6.53
N ILE A 227 6.04 10.70 7.53
CA ILE A 227 7.47 10.66 7.85
C ILE A 227 7.72 9.64 8.97
N SER A 228 8.60 8.68 8.73
CA SER A 228 9.04 7.67 9.69
C SER A 228 10.43 8.03 10.26
N ARG A 229 10.56 8.07 11.59
CA ARG A 229 11.77 8.54 12.30
C ARG A 229 12.76 7.41 12.64
N PHE A 230 13.40 6.77 11.66
CA PHE A 230 14.23 5.55 11.85
C PHE A 230 15.56 5.70 12.63
N SER A 231 15.97 6.90 13.06
CA SER A 231 17.27 7.10 13.71
C SER A 231 17.17 8.05 14.90
N MET A 232 16.97 7.50 16.11
CA MET A 232 17.03 8.26 17.35
C MET A 232 17.83 7.55 18.45
N ARG A 233 19.14 7.79 18.50
CA ARG A 233 19.89 7.70 19.76
C ARG A 233 19.56 8.95 20.59
N SER A 234 19.12 8.77 21.83
CA SER A 234 18.89 9.80 22.88
C SER A 234 17.58 10.62 22.90
N GLY A 235 16.56 10.31 22.10
CA GLY A 235 15.19 10.87 22.29
C GLY A 235 14.98 12.32 21.84
N ARG A 236 16.04 13.03 21.45
CA ARG A 236 15.95 14.28 20.66
C ARG A 236 16.28 14.00 19.19
N PRO A 237 15.53 14.56 18.23
CA PRO A 237 15.90 14.47 16.83
C PRO A 237 17.28 15.10 16.61
N ALA A 238 18.18 14.40 15.91
CA ALA A 238 19.45 15.00 15.51
C ALA A 238 19.18 16.25 14.64
N ARG A 239 20.01 17.30 14.74
CA ARG A 239 19.78 18.54 13.97
C ARG A 239 19.67 18.28 12.45
N ALA A 240 20.41 17.30 11.93
CA ALA A 240 20.31 16.85 10.55
C ALA A 240 18.92 16.24 10.19
N TYR A 241 18.27 15.53 11.13
CA TYR A 241 16.90 15.04 10.94
C TYR A 241 15.93 16.19 10.72
N LEU A 242 15.99 17.21 11.58
CA LEU A 242 15.07 18.35 11.53
C LEU A 242 15.23 19.11 10.21
N ASN A 243 16.47 19.24 9.74
CA ASN A 243 16.76 19.84 8.45
C ASN A 243 16.11 19.07 7.29
N TRP A 244 16.24 17.73 7.25
CA TRP A 244 15.64 16.95 6.16
C TRP A 244 14.12 16.91 6.23
N ALA A 245 13.54 16.76 7.42
CA ALA A 245 12.10 16.79 7.59
C ALA A 245 11.50 18.13 7.13
N ALA A 246 12.18 19.25 7.39
CA ALA A 246 11.75 20.58 6.99
C ALA A 246 11.75 20.80 5.45
N GLU A 247 12.49 19.99 4.70
CA GLU A 247 12.50 20.02 3.23
C GLU A 247 11.37 19.20 2.61
N MET A 248 10.76 18.26 3.36
CA MET A 248 9.74 17.34 2.82
C MET A 248 8.48 18.04 2.29
N PRO A 249 7.89 19.05 2.99
CA PRO A 249 6.71 19.74 2.47
C PRO A 249 6.97 20.39 1.10
N ALA A 250 8.10 21.09 0.97
CA ALA A 250 8.52 21.73 -0.26
C ALA A 250 8.76 20.71 -1.38
N ALA A 251 9.50 19.64 -1.09
CA ALA A 251 9.79 18.58 -2.06
C ALA A 251 8.52 17.84 -2.51
N TYR A 252 7.58 17.56 -1.60
CA TYR A 252 6.32 16.91 -1.94
C TYR A 252 5.48 17.80 -2.88
N ARG A 253 5.30 19.07 -2.53
CA ARG A 253 4.55 20.01 -3.39
C ARG A 253 5.19 20.16 -4.76
N GLN A 254 6.51 20.37 -4.81
CA GLN A 254 7.23 20.56 -6.06
C GLN A 254 7.21 19.32 -6.95
N TYR A 255 7.61 18.17 -6.40
CA TYR A 255 7.89 16.99 -7.22
C TYR A 255 6.72 16.04 -7.38
N VAL A 256 5.80 15.98 -6.39
CA VAL A 256 4.66 15.07 -6.41
C VAL A 256 3.39 15.79 -6.87
N LEU A 257 3.15 17.01 -6.39
CA LEU A 257 1.96 17.79 -6.76
C LEU A 257 2.19 18.74 -7.96
N GLY A 258 3.44 18.96 -8.37
CA GLY A 258 3.78 19.91 -9.45
C GLY A 258 3.48 21.38 -9.09
N GLN A 259 3.42 21.71 -7.80
CA GLN A 259 3.12 23.05 -7.31
C GLN A 259 4.37 23.93 -7.20
N VAL A 260 4.21 25.22 -7.44
CA VAL A 260 5.30 26.22 -7.39
C VAL A 260 5.49 26.79 -5.98
N ASP A 261 4.43 26.82 -5.17
CA ASP A 261 4.51 27.30 -3.78
C ASP A 261 5.15 26.24 -2.87
N VAL A 262 6.31 26.59 -2.33
CA VAL A 262 7.10 25.78 -1.40
C VAL A 262 7.39 26.52 -0.09
N SER A 263 6.50 27.45 0.28
CA SER A 263 6.66 28.33 1.44
C SER A 263 6.62 27.61 2.79
N CYS A 264 5.73 26.62 2.95
CA CYS A 264 5.66 25.85 4.18
C CYS A 264 6.86 24.89 4.28
N ARG A 265 7.60 25.01 5.39
CA ARG A 265 8.80 24.23 5.73
C ARG A 265 8.61 23.39 7.01
N ASP A 266 7.46 23.46 7.64
CA ASP A 266 7.15 22.71 8.85
C ASP A 266 6.15 21.59 8.52
N PRO A 267 6.55 20.31 8.58
CA PRO A 267 5.65 19.17 8.39
C PRO A 267 4.42 19.22 9.31
N HIS A 268 4.53 19.76 10.53
CA HIS A 268 3.39 19.86 11.44
C HIS A 268 2.31 20.83 10.97
N GLN A 269 2.68 21.79 10.12
CA GLN A 269 1.77 22.78 9.53
C GLN A 269 1.39 22.43 8.08
N ASP A 270 1.98 21.39 7.49
CA ASP A 270 1.64 20.98 6.13
C ASP A 270 0.37 20.11 6.13
N PRO A 271 -0.72 20.54 5.47
CA PRO A 271 -1.92 19.72 5.33
C PRO A 271 -1.67 18.38 4.61
N ASN A 272 -0.59 18.26 3.83
CA ASN A 272 -0.21 17.01 3.15
C ASN A 272 0.63 16.07 4.03
N CYS A 273 1.14 16.53 5.17
CA CYS A 273 1.80 15.66 6.13
C CYS A 273 0.77 15.03 7.05
N PHE A 274 0.52 13.73 6.87
CA PHE A 274 -0.45 13.04 7.70
C PHE A 274 0.10 12.72 9.09
N ALA A 275 1.32 12.23 9.18
CA ALA A 275 1.94 11.96 10.47
C ALA A 275 3.46 11.99 10.42
N GLU A 276 4.05 12.25 11.58
CA GLU A 276 5.44 11.93 11.88
C GLU A 276 5.49 10.80 12.90
N LEU A 277 5.71 9.57 12.42
CA LEU A 277 5.71 8.37 13.25
C LEU A 277 7.10 8.12 13.83
N LYS A 278 7.15 7.89 15.15
CA LYS A 278 8.37 7.44 15.85
C LYS A 278 8.77 6.05 15.36
N ASP A 279 10.02 5.63 15.59
CA ASP A 279 10.42 4.25 15.26
C ASP A 279 9.78 3.20 16.19
N TYR A 280 9.20 3.64 17.31
CA TYR A 280 8.58 2.81 18.36
C TYR A 280 9.50 1.74 18.99
N ARG A 281 10.76 1.64 18.54
CA ARG A 281 11.85 0.83 19.09
C ARG A 281 11.42 -0.62 19.27
N SER A 282 11.62 -1.17 20.46
CA SER A 282 11.29 -2.55 20.80
C SER A 282 9.80 -2.86 20.66
N LEU A 283 8.90 -1.87 20.68
CA LEU A 283 7.47 -2.12 20.48
C LEU A 283 7.18 -2.64 19.07
N MET A 284 7.96 -2.23 18.06
CA MET A 284 7.72 -2.68 16.69
C MET A 284 8.03 -4.19 16.54
N PRO A 285 9.21 -4.72 16.93
CA PRO A 285 9.47 -6.16 17.03
C PRO A 285 8.42 -6.91 17.87
N MET A 286 8.09 -6.41 19.06
CA MET A 286 7.08 -7.03 19.93
C MET A 286 5.72 -7.17 19.24
N ALA A 287 5.31 -6.16 18.47
CA ALA A 287 4.08 -6.18 17.69
C ALA A 287 4.10 -7.25 16.58
N GLN A 288 5.24 -7.45 15.91
CA GLN A 288 5.38 -8.48 14.87
C GLN A 288 5.31 -9.87 15.49
N ASP A 289 6.07 -10.10 16.57
CA ASP A 289 6.11 -11.38 17.28
C ASP A 289 4.73 -11.75 17.85
N ALA A 290 3.99 -10.75 18.36
CA ALA A 290 2.64 -10.93 18.87
C ALA A 290 1.55 -10.98 17.78
N MET A 291 1.88 -10.65 16.52
CA MET A 291 0.95 -10.49 15.40
C MET A 291 -0.22 -9.55 15.71
N LYS A 292 0.07 -8.44 16.39
CA LYS A 292 -0.91 -7.44 16.84
C LYS A 292 -0.36 -6.03 16.62
N PRO A 293 -1.20 -5.02 16.39
CA PRO A 293 -0.72 -3.65 16.30
C PRO A 293 -0.08 -3.21 17.64
N ILE A 294 0.91 -2.32 17.59
CA ILE A 294 1.60 -1.79 18.78
C ILE A 294 0.61 -1.32 19.86
N PHE A 295 -0.49 -0.69 19.46
CA PHE A 295 -1.50 -0.13 20.36
C PHE A 295 -2.41 -1.16 21.04
N ASP A 296 -2.21 -2.45 20.76
CA ASP A 296 -2.89 -3.58 21.40
C ASP A 296 -1.95 -4.46 22.23
N LEU A 297 -0.65 -4.13 22.26
CA LEU A 297 0.33 -4.85 23.07
C LEU A 297 -0.01 -4.76 24.56
N ARG A 298 0.02 -5.91 25.23
CA ARG A 298 -0.26 -6.05 26.67
C ARG A 298 1.02 -6.42 27.42
N ALA A 299 0.94 -6.42 28.75
CA ALA A 299 2.02 -6.90 29.61
C ALA A 299 2.45 -8.35 29.27
N ALA A 300 1.50 -9.20 28.85
CA ALA A 300 1.77 -10.58 28.44
C ALA A 300 2.61 -10.67 27.15
N ASP A 301 2.58 -9.63 26.30
CA ASP A 301 3.39 -9.54 25.08
C ASP A 301 4.77 -8.87 25.36
N GLY A 302 5.14 -8.69 26.63
CA GLY A 302 6.40 -8.07 27.05
C GLY A 302 6.38 -6.54 27.12
N ALA A 303 5.27 -5.88 26.75
CA ALA A 303 5.12 -4.43 26.85
C ALA A 303 4.84 -3.99 28.30
N ILE A 304 5.88 -3.96 29.13
CA ILE A 304 5.79 -3.58 30.56
C ILE A 304 6.48 -2.25 30.88
N GLY A 305 6.11 -1.63 32.00
CA GLY A 305 6.75 -0.42 32.52
C GLY A 305 6.77 0.73 31.50
N ALA A 306 7.97 1.17 31.11
CA ALA A 306 8.17 2.30 30.20
C ALA A 306 7.56 2.10 28.79
N HIS A 307 7.27 0.85 28.38
CA HIS A 307 6.65 0.54 27.10
C HIS A 307 5.18 1.01 27.02
N GLN A 308 4.46 1.04 28.13
CA GLN A 308 3.04 1.39 28.17
C GLN A 308 2.77 2.81 27.66
N ALA A 309 3.66 3.76 27.96
CA ALA A 309 3.57 5.12 27.42
C ALA A 309 3.68 5.12 25.88
N GLY A 310 4.56 4.28 25.32
CA GLY A 310 4.72 4.15 23.86
C GLY A 310 3.53 3.47 23.17
N VAL A 311 2.88 2.50 23.83
CA VAL A 311 1.63 1.87 23.35
C VAL A 311 0.50 2.90 23.26
N ILE A 312 0.29 3.69 24.32
CA ILE A 312 -0.72 4.76 24.36
C ILE A 312 -0.42 5.83 23.30
N GLU A 313 0.86 6.22 23.16
CA GLU A 313 1.26 7.21 22.16
C GLU A 313 1.06 6.68 20.73
N ALA A 314 1.41 5.42 20.46
CA ALA A 314 1.18 4.79 19.16
C ALA A 314 -0.31 4.81 18.81
N ARG A 315 -1.20 4.49 19.77
CA ARG A 315 -2.65 4.56 19.56
C ARG A 315 -3.08 5.95 19.11
N LYS A 316 -2.64 6.99 19.83
CA LYS A 316 -2.95 8.39 19.48
C LYS A 316 -2.43 8.75 18.08
N ASN A 317 -1.20 8.37 17.75
CA ASN A 317 -0.58 8.72 16.48
C ASN A 317 -1.24 8.01 15.29
N PHE A 318 -1.52 6.71 15.40
CA PHE A 318 -2.21 5.96 14.35
C PHE A 318 -3.67 6.40 14.20
N ARG A 319 -4.34 6.74 15.30
CA ARG A 319 -5.69 7.31 15.25
C ARG A 319 -5.71 8.64 14.48
N ALA A 320 -4.81 9.57 14.84
CA ALA A 320 -4.71 10.86 14.16
C ALA A 320 -4.33 10.73 12.67
N LEU A 321 -3.47 9.75 12.33
CA LEU A 321 -3.17 9.41 10.94
C LEU A 321 -4.43 8.92 10.20
N ALA A 322 -5.17 7.99 10.81
CA ALA A 322 -6.39 7.44 10.23
C ALA A 322 -7.44 8.53 10.00
N ASP A 323 -7.69 9.39 11.00
CA ASP A 323 -8.61 10.52 10.87
C ASP A 323 -8.25 11.41 9.67
N LYS A 324 -6.97 11.80 9.51
CA LYS A 324 -6.54 12.61 8.36
C LYS A 324 -6.72 11.91 7.01
N ILE A 325 -6.48 10.60 6.94
CA ILE A 325 -6.69 9.82 5.71
C ILE A 325 -8.18 9.78 5.38
N ILE A 326 -9.04 9.49 6.36
CA ILE A 326 -10.50 9.48 6.20
C ILE A 326 -11.02 10.85 5.75
N ASP A 327 -10.61 11.93 6.42
CA ASP A 327 -11.00 13.30 6.07
C ASP A 327 -10.62 13.63 4.62
N ARG A 328 -9.42 13.24 4.21
CA ARG A 328 -8.95 13.46 2.83
C ARG A 328 -9.74 12.65 1.81
N LEU A 329 -10.10 11.41 2.14
CA LEU A 329 -10.87 10.51 1.28
C LEU A 329 -12.38 10.82 1.27
N ARG A 330 -12.85 11.64 2.21
CA ARG A 330 -14.27 11.97 2.47
C ARG A 330 -15.10 10.71 2.73
N LEU A 331 -14.59 9.87 3.63
CA LEU A 331 -15.23 8.64 4.10
C LEU A 331 -16.01 8.87 5.40
#